data_AF-A0A5C7LLU0-F1
#
_entry.id   AF-A0A5C7LLU0-F1
#
_cell.length_a   1.000
_cell.length_b   1.000
_cell.length_c   1.000
_cell.angle_alpha   90.00
_cell.angle_beta   90.00
_cell.angle_gamma   90.00
#
_symmetry.space_group_name_H-M   'P 1'
#
loop_
_entity.id
_entity.type
_entity.pdbx_description
1 polymer ?
#
loop_
_entity_poly.entity_id
_entity_poly.type
_entity_poly.pdbx_seq_one_letter_code
_entity_poly.pdbx_strand_id
1 'polypeptide(L)'
;MITTAQARSFIEDNGVELSDLGNSVDGWTTVSKSYSWYKHSDVYFTVVVADPEGRLWQYGVRENYSYGSEVDTDAVPVQTMIETKQVISYVPRLMRRSEEGS
;
A
#
# COMPACT_ATOMS: atom_id res chain seq x y z
N MET A 1 6.65 18.71 9.04
CA MET A 1 7.40 18.01 7.96
C MET A 1 8.20 16.87 8.57
N ILE A 2 7.67 15.66 8.48
CA ILE A 2 8.32 14.39 8.83
C ILE A 2 9.45 14.10 7.85
N THR A 3 10.58 13.63 8.37
CA THR A 3 11.75 13.15 7.63
C THR A 3 11.77 11.62 7.53
N THR A 4 12.58 11.07 6.61
CA THR A 4 12.79 9.61 6.49
C THR A 4 13.28 8.99 7.80
N ALA A 5 14.13 9.68 8.56
CA ALA A 5 14.64 9.20 9.85
C ALA A 5 13.55 9.14 10.93
N GLN A 6 12.67 10.14 10.97
CA GLN A 6 11.52 10.15 11.89
C GLN A 6 10.50 9.06 11.52
N ALA A 7 10.25 8.87 10.23
CA ALA A 7 9.40 7.78 9.73
C ALA A 7 9.96 6.42 10.14
N ARG A 8 11.27 6.22 9.96
CA ARG A 8 11.97 4.99 10.34
C ARG A 8 11.83 4.71 11.84
N SER A 9 12.18 5.67 12.71
CA SER A 9 12.08 5.49 14.17
C SER A 9 10.68 5.10 14.59
N PHE A 10 9.66 5.80 14.08
CA PHE A 10 8.27 5.49 14.43
C PHE A 10 7.87 4.06 14.03
N ILE A 11 8.26 3.63 12.84
CA ILE A 11 7.96 2.29 12.32
C ILE A 11 8.78 1.22 13.07
N GLU A 12 10.00 1.50 13.49
CA GLU A 12 10.78 0.59 14.35
C GLU A 12 10.12 0.43 15.73
N ASP A 13 9.62 1.52 16.30
CA ASP A 13 9.01 1.56 17.63
C ASP A 13 7.59 0.93 17.67
N ASN A 14 6.82 1.07 16.58
CA ASN A 14 5.38 0.74 16.56
C ASN A 14 4.97 -0.18 15.40
N GLY A 15 5.85 -0.44 14.42
CA GLY A 15 5.52 -1.14 13.17
C GLY A 15 5.10 -2.60 13.36
N VAL A 16 5.49 -3.22 14.48
CA VAL A 16 5.03 -4.56 14.88
C VAL A 16 3.56 -4.53 15.31
N GLU A 17 3.09 -3.44 15.92
CA GLU A 17 1.68 -3.25 16.31
C GLU A 17 0.80 -2.85 15.11
N LEU A 18 1.40 -2.30 14.07
CA LEU A 18 0.77 -1.93 12.80
C LEU A 18 0.48 -3.13 11.88
N SER A 19 0.17 -4.28 12.47
CA SER A 19 -0.04 -5.56 11.78
C SER A 19 -1.25 -5.57 10.84
N ASP A 20 -2.27 -4.77 11.17
CA ASP A 20 -3.55 -4.75 10.48
C ASP A 20 -3.76 -3.47 9.69
N LEU A 21 -4.37 -3.61 8.51
CA LEU A 21 -4.77 -2.48 7.67
C LEU A 21 -5.72 -1.56 8.44
N GLY A 22 -5.42 -0.26 8.44
CA GLY A 22 -6.18 0.75 9.17
C GLY A 22 -5.79 0.92 10.64
N ASN A 23 -4.91 0.07 11.19
CA ASN A 23 -4.40 0.31 12.54
C ASN A 23 -3.61 1.62 12.57
N SER A 24 -3.78 2.39 13.65
CA SER A 24 -3.20 3.73 13.78
C SER A 24 -2.61 3.98 15.17
N VAL A 25 -1.39 4.50 15.20
CA VAL A 25 -0.67 4.89 16.42
C VAL A 25 -0.02 6.25 16.18
N ASP A 26 -0.18 7.20 17.12
CA ASP A 26 0.35 8.57 17.03
C ASP A 26 0.06 9.30 15.69
N GLY A 27 -1.12 9.04 15.10
CA GLY A 27 -1.55 9.64 13.85
C GLY A 27 -0.95 9.04 12.58
N TRP A 28 -0.12 8.01 12.71
CA TRP A 28 0.29 7.18 11.60
C TRP A 28 -0.70 6.05 11.38
N THR A 29 -0.92 5.65 10.13
CA THR A 29 -1.91 4.61 9.79
C THR A 29 -1.34 3.63 8.78
N THR A 30 -1.52 2.32 9.01
CA THR A 30 -1.20 1.29 8.01
C THR A 30 -2.18 1.36 6.84
N VAL A 31 -1.66 1.60 5.64
CA VAL A 31 -2.45 1.73 4.41
C VAL A 31 -2.41 0.44 3.58
N SER A 32 -1.26 -0.23 3.55
CA SER A 32 -1.07 -1.47 2.78
C SER A 32 -0.03 -2.35 3.44
N LYS A 33 -0.24 -3.67 3.38
CA LYS A 33 0.74 -4.72 3.69
C LYS A 33 0.68 -5.73 2.56
N SER A 34 1.76 -5.85 1.80
CA SER A 34 1.85 -6.71 0.62
C SER A 34 2.98 -7.70 0.78
N TYR A 35 2.71 -8.98 0.52
CA TYR A 35 3.75 -10.01 0.50
C TYR A 35 4.79 -9.72 -0.58
N SER A 36 6.07 -9.87 -0.23
CA SER A 36 7.20 -9.69 -1.14
C SER A 36 7.86 -11.02 -1.47
N TRP A 37 8.42 -11.72 -0.49
CA TRP A 37 9.12 -13.01 -0.70
C TRP A 37 9.32 -13.78 0.62
N TYR A 38 9.79 -15.03 0.52
CA TYR A 38 10.06 -15.91 1.65
C TYR A 38 11.48 -16.50 1.57
N LYS A 39 12.18 -16.58 2.70
CA LYS A 39 13.52 -17.21 2.79
C LYS A 39 13.85 -17.61 4.22
N HIS A 40 14.46 -18.78 4.41
CA HIS A 40 14.96 -19.25 5.72
C HIS A 40 13.95 -19.15 6.88
N SER A 41 12.65 -19.36 6.62
CA SER A 41 11.56 -19.21 7.61
C SER A 41 11.14 -17.76 7.92
N ASP A 42 11.73 -16.79 7.22
CA ASP A 42 11.32 -15.39 7.25
C ASP A 42 10.38 -15.08 6.07
N VAL A 43 9.28 -14.41 6.38
CA VAL A 43 8.35 -13.84 5.39
C VAL A 43 8.60 -12.34 5.31
N TYR A 44 8.80 -11.85 4.10
CA TYR A 44 9.08 -10.44 3.86
C TYR A 44 7.84 -9.77 3.27
N PHE A 45 7.50 -8.60 3.81
CA PHE A 45 6.41 -7.76 3.38
C PHE A 45 6.91 -6.37 3.02
N THR A 46 6.25 -5.76 2.05
CA THR A 46 6.29 -4.32 1.85
C THR A 46 5.08 -3.72 2.55
N VAL A 47 5.33 -2.82 3.49
CA VAL A 47 4.28 -2.11 4.23
C VAL A 47 4.32 -0.63 3.88
N VAL A 48 3.14 -0.04 3.72
CA VAL A 48 2.96 1.38 3.46
C VAL A 48 2.15 1.99 4.59
N VAL A 49 2.66 3.06 5.18
CA VAL A 49 1.99 3.84 6.22
C VAL A 49 1.77 5.28 5.75
N ALA A 50 0.68 5.88 6.19
CA ALA A 50 0.44 7.32 6.10
C ALA A 50 0.95 7.99 7.38
N ASP A 51 1.67 9.10 7.24
CA ASP A 51 2.02 9.97 8.36
C ASP A 51 0.85 10.90 8.74
N PRO A 52 0.91 11.61 9.88
CA PRO A 52 -0.16 12.53 10.31
C PRO A 52 -0.46 13.68 9.32
N GLU A 53 0.47 13.96 8.40
CA GLU A 53 0.31 14.96 7.34
C GLU A 53 -0.25 14.33 6.04
N GLY A 54 -0.56 13.03 6.05
CA GLY A 54 -1.13 12.28 4.92
C GLY A 54 -0.12 11.82 3.87
N ARG A 55 1.19 11.96 4.11
CA ARG A 55 2.22 11.46 3.18
C ARG A 55 2.47 9.98 3.40
N LEU A 56 2.77 9.28 2.31
CA LEU A 56 2.96 7.85 2.31
C LEU A 56 4.44 7.48 2.40
N TRP A 57 4.72 6.49 3.24
CA TRP A 57 6.06 5.96 3.49
C TRP A 57 6.03 4.44 3.36
N GLN A 58 6.99 3.90 2.61
CA GLN A 58 7.13 2.47 2.37
C GLN A 58 8.34 1.91 3.14
N TYR A 59 8.20 0.72 3.69
CA TYR A 59 9.26 -0.02 4.36
C TYR A 59 9.13 -1.53 4.14
N GLY A 60 10.26 -2.22 4.20
CA GLY A 60 10.34 -3.67 4.24
C GLY A 60 10.24 -4.18 5.66
N VAL A 61 9.36 -5.15 5.89
CA VAL A 61 9.20 -5.84 7.17
C VAL A 61 9.55 -7.30 6.97
N ARG A 62 10.35 -7.84 7.88
CA ARG A 62 10.63 -9.26 8.00
C ARG A 62 9.83 -9.82 9.17
N GLU A 63 9.05 -10.87 8.94
CA GLU A 63 8.31 -11.57 9.98
C GLU A 63 8.80 -13.01 10.10
N ASN A 64 9.09 -13.46 11.32
CA ASN A 64 9.43 -14.83 11.63
C ASN A 64 8.57 -15.35 12.78
N TYR A 65 8.05 -16.56 12.64
CA TYR A 65 7.23 -17.21 13.67
C TYR A 65 7.93 -17.40 15.02
N SER A 66 9.25 -17.43 15.05
CA SER A 66 10.05 -17.71 16.26
C SER A 66 10.52 -16.46 16.99
N TYR A 67 10.67 -15.32 16.31
CA TYR A 67 11.26 -14.10 16.89
C TYR A 67 10.45 -12.82 16.65
N GLY A 68 9.32 -12.88 15.92
CA GLY A 68 8.43 -11.74 15.68
C GLY A 68 8.74 -10.98 14.39
N SER A 69 8.28 -9.73 14.33
CA SER A 69 8.43 -8.85 13.16
C SER A 69 9.51 -7.79 13.39
N GLU A 70 10.28 -7.47 12.35
CA GLU A 70 11.35 -6.48 12.36
C GLU A 70 11.34 -5.65 11.06
N VAL A 71 11.73 -4.38 11.15
CA VAL A 71 11.86 -3.49 9.99
C VAL A 71 13.23 -3.72 9.34
N ASP A 72 13.23 -4.24 8.12
CA ASP A 72 14.45 -4.70 7.42
C ASP A 72 15.04 -3.60 6.52
N THR A 73 14.30 -2.53 6.21
CA THR A 73 14.76 -1.46 5.31
C THR A 73 14.50 -0.06 5.84
N ASP A 74 15.26 0.92 5.34
CA ASP A 74 14.93 2.34 5.50
C ASP A 74 13.55 2.68 4.93
N ALA A 75 12.89 3.66 5.54
CA ALA A 75 11.65 4.22 5.05
C ALA A 75 11.88 5.05 3.77
N VAL A 76 11.14 4.73 2.72
CA VAL A 76 11.19 5.40 1.41
C VAL A 76 9.89 6.19 1.19
N PRO A 77 9.95 7.48 0.83
CA PRO A 77 8.74 8.23 0.51
C PRO A 77 8.08 7.67 -0.75
N VAL A 78 6.79 7.39 -0.67
CA VAL A 78 5.99 6.92 -1.82
C VAL A 78 5.46 8.13 -2.57
N GLN A 79 5.80 8.24 -3.86
CA GLN A 79 5.17 9.21 -4.74
C GLN A 79 3.81 8.67 -5.19
N THR A 80 2.73 9.37 -4.83
CA THR A 80 1.41 9.09 -5.38
C THR A 80 1.39 9.43 -6.87
N MET A 81 1.43 8.43 -7.75
CA MET A 81 1.01 8.61 -9.13
C MET A 81 -0.52 8.64 -9.17
N ILE A 82 -1.10 9.80 -9.46
CA ILE A 82 -2.53 9.91 -9.75
C ILE A 82 -2.75 9.33 -11.15
N GLU A 83 -3.16 8.07 -11.23
CA GLU A 83 -3.60 7.48 -12.50
C GLU A 83 -5.06 7.89 -12.75
N THR A 84 -5.27 8.82 -13.68
CA THR A 84 -6.62 9.23 -14.08
C THR A 84 -7.16 8.19 -15.06
N LYS A 85 -7.94 7.23 -14.58
CA LYS A 85 -8.60 6.25 -15.46
C LYS A 85 -9.66 6.94 -16.31
N GLN A 86 -9.48 6.92 -17.62
CA GLN A 86 -10.45 7.46 -18.57
C GLN A 86 -11.62 6.46 -18.70
N VAL A 87 -12.81 6.83 -18.22
CA VAL A 87 -14.02 6.02 -18.37
C VAL A 87 -14.64 6.33 -19.73
N ILE A 88 -14.58 5.37 -20.66
CA ILE A 88 -15.30 5.45 -21.94
C ILE A 88 -16.66 4.79 -21.76
N SER A 89 -17.73 5.59 -21.77
CA SER A 89 -19.11 5.07 -21.77
C SER A 89 -19.59 4.88 -23.20
N TYR A 90 -19.93 3.64 -23.58
CA TYR A 90 -20.59 3.35 -24.85
C TYR A 90 -22.11 3.31 -24.66
N VAL A 91 -22.85 4.15 -25.40
CA VAL A 91 -24.30 4.07 -25.47
C VAL A 91 -24.67 3.37 -26.78
N PRO A 92 -25.04 2.08 -26.77
CA PRO A 92 -25.47 1.41 -27.99
C PRO A 92 -26.76 2.07 -28.51
N ARG A 93 -26.76 2.44 -29.80
CA ARG A 93 -27.99 2.82 -30.49
C ARG A 93 -28.54 1.60 -31.21
N LEU A 94 -29.77 1.19 -30.87
CA LEU A 94 -30.49 0.18 -31.63
C LEU A 94 -30.85 0.76 -33.00
N MET A 95 -30.20 0.26 -34.05
CA MET A 95 -30.58 0.59 -35.42
C MET A 95 -31.62 -0.42 -35.90
N ARG A 96 -32.71 0.07 -36.48
CA ARG A 96 -33.71 -0.78 -37.12
C ARG A 96 -33.04 -1.47 -38.32
N ARG A 97 -33.17 -2.80 -38.40
CA ARG A 97 -32.72 -3.56 -39.57
C ARG A 97 -33.48 -3.02 -40.80
N SER A 98 -32.76 -2.54 -41.81
CA SER A 98 -33.39 -2.19 -43.09
C SER A 98 -33.99 -3.45 -43.69
N GLU A 99 -35.27 -3.39 -44.06
CA GLU A 99 -35.92 -4.40 -44.88
C GLU A 99 -35.39 -4.24 -46.31
N GLU A 100 -34.19 -4.74 -46.57
CA GLU A 100 -33.76 -5.06 -47.93
C GLU A 100 -33.84 -6.57 -48.09
N GLY A 101 -34.87 -7.01 -48.82
CA GLY A 101 -34.98 -8.37 -49.34
C GLY A 101 -36.32 -9.03 -49.06
N SER A 102 -37.39 -8.59 -49.74
CA SER A 102 -38.16 -9.44 -50.67
C SER A 102 -39.28 -8.66 -51.36
#